data_AF-K9UKV8-F1
#
_entry.id   AF-K9UKV8-F1
#
_cell.length_a   1.000
_cell.length_b   1.000
_cell.length_c   1.000
_cell.angle_alpha   90.00
_cell.angle_beta   90.00
_cell.angle_gamma   90.00
#
_symmetry.space_group_name_H-M   'P 1'
#
loop_
_entity.id
_entity.type
_entity.pdbx_description
1 polymer ?
#
loop_
_entity_poly.entity_id
_entity_poly.type
_entity_poly.pdbx_seq_one_letter_code
_entity_poly.pdbx_strand_id
1 'polypeptide(L)' 'MAVKKGDSVRAIASSLANSLEAKASDARFPKYLFETNGEVLDLRGDYALVKFGQVPTPNIWLRLDQLEGV' A
#
# COMPACT_ATOMS: atom_id res chain seq x y z
N MET A 1 2.76 9.34 -11.39
CA MET A 1 1.34 9.16 -11.79
C MET A 1 0.49 9.39 -10.55
N ALA A 2 -0.57 10.20 -10.66
CA ALA A 2 -1.48 10.38 -9.52
C ALA A 2 -2.38 9.15 -9.42
N VAL A 3 -2.16 8.33 -8.39
CA VAL A 3 -2.99 7.16 -8.08
C VAL A 3 -4.43 7.63 -7.83
N LYS A 4 -5.40 6.98 -8.47
CA LYS A 4 -6.83 7.26 -8.33
C LYS A 4 -7.53 6.12 -7.58
N LYS A 5 -8.72 6.42 -7.08
CA LYS A 5 -9.61 5.40 -6.53
C LYS A 5 -9.97 4.39 -7.62
N GLY A 6 -9.86 3.11 -7.32
CA GLY A 6 -10.06 2.00 -8.24
C GLY A 6 -8.80 1.57 -9.01
N ASP A 7 -7.68 2.28 -8.87
CA ASP A 7 -6.43 1.86 -9.50
C ASP A 7 -5.84 0.65 -8.78
N SER A 8 -5.14 -0.18 -9.56
CA SER A 8 -4.31 -1.27 -9.05
C SER A 8 -2.93 -0.72 -8.68
N VAL A 9 -2.52 -0.98 -7.44
CA VAL A 9 -1.26 -0.50 -6.89
C VAL A 9 -0.46 -1.61 -6.24
N ARG A 10 0.85 -1.43 -6.14
CA ARG A 10 1.77 -2.27 -5.37
C ARG A 10 2.55 -1.41 -4.39
N ALA A 11 2.91 -1.97 -3.24
CA ALA A 11 3.76 -1.27 -2.29
C ALA A 11 5.23 -1.35 -2.74
N ILE A 12 5.99 -0.29 -2.49
CA ILE A 12 7.43 -0.24 -2.75
C ILE A 12 8.17 -0.53 -1.44
N ALA A 13 8.87 -1.67 -1.36
CA ALA A 13 9.59 -2.09 -0.16
C ALA A 13 10.58 -1.04 0.35
N SER A 14 11.31 -0.40 -0.56
CA SER A 14 12.31 0.63 -0.25
C SER A 14 11.72 1.87 0.41
N SER A 15 10.55 2.32 -0.05
CA SER A 15 9.84 3.49 0.48
C SER A 15 9.12 3.17 1.78
N LEU A 16 8.62 1.94 1.92
CA LEU A 16 7.94 1.47 3.13
C LEU A 16 8.90 1.27 4.30
N ALA A 17 10.12 0.77 4.07
CA ALA A 17 11.05 0.41 5.16
C ALA A 17 11.54 1.60 6.02
N ASN A 18 11.57 2.81 5.46
CA ASN A 18 12.06 4.01 6.16
C ASN A 18 10.93 4.92 6.66
N SER A 19 9.68 4.46 6.60
CA SER A 19 8.51 5.30 6.84
C SER A 19 7.98 5.22 8.28
N LEU A 20 7.04 6.11 8.60
CA LEU A 20 6.33 6.07 9.89
C LEU A 20 5.48 4.81 10.02
N GLU A 21 4.87 4.37 8.91
CA GLU A 21 4.05 3.17 8.80
C GLU A 21 4.86 1.89 9.05
N ALA A 22 6.18 1.92 8.76
CA ALA A 22 7.12 0.86 9.13
C ALA A 22 7.21 0.65 10.64
N LYS A 23 7.16 1.74 11.42
CA LYS A 23 7.23 1.67 12.90
C LYS A 23 5.95 1.12 13.53
N ALA A 24 4.82 1.23 12.82
CA ALA A 24 3.55 0.67 13.25
C ALA A 24 3.42 -0.83 12.94
N SER A 25 4.27 -1.33 12.03
CA SER A 25 4.23 -2.72 11.54
C SER A 25 5.42 -3.52 12.07
N ASP A 26 5.38 -4.83 11.86
CA ASP A 26 6.57 -5.68 12.06
C ASP A 26 7.64 -5.35 11.01
N ALA A 27 8.92 -5.46 11.38
CA ALA A 27 10.05 -5.24 10.47
C ALA A 27 10.08 -6.22 9.28
N ARG A 28 9.41 -7.37 9.40
CA ARG A 28 9.27 -8.36 8.32
C ARG A 28 7.98 -8.14 7.57
N PHE A 29 8.05 -7.33 6.51
CA PHE A 29 6.88 -7.12 5.66
C PHE A 29 6.49 -8.39 4.89
N PRO A 30 5.20 -8.75 4.87
CA PRO A 30 4.72 -9.91 4.15
C PRO A 30 4.78 -9.69 2.63
N LYS A 31 5.11 -10.76 1.90
CA LYS A 31 5.36 -10.71 0.44
C LYS A 31 4.16 -10.23 -0.37
N TYR A 32 2.93 -10.48 0.08
CA TYR A 32 1.72 -10.11 -0.65
C TYR A 32 1.62 -8.60 -0.91
N LEU A 33 2.21 -7.74 -0.06
CA LEU A 33 2.21 -6.28 -0.25
C LEU A 33 2.97 -5.86 -1.51
N PHE A 34 4.00 -6.63 -1.87
CA PHE A 34 4.91 -6.34 -2.97
C PHE A 34 4.60 -7.18 -4.20
N GLU A 35 4.13 -8.42 -4.02
CA GLU A 35 3.92 -9.39 -5.10
C GLU A 35 2.51 -9.32 -5.70
N THR A 36 1.54 -8.73 -4.99
CA THR A 36 0.16 -8.67 -5.47
C THR A 36 -0.37 -7.27 -5.68
N ASN A 37 -1.34 -7.18 -6.59
CA ASN A 37 -2.06 -5.97 -6.86
C ASN A 37 -3.06 -5.72 -5.72
N GLY A 38 -2.91 -4.57 -5.07
CA GLY A 38 -3.90 -4.00 -4.17
C GLY A 38 -4.83 -3.05 -4.92
N GLU A 39 -6.09 -2.97 -4.50
CA GLU A 39 -7.06 -2.03 -5.03
C GLU A 39 -7.16 -0.81 -4.12
N VAL A 40 -7.11 0.39 -4.70
CA VAL A 40 -7.32 1.64 -3.96
C VAL A 40 -8.81 1.88 -3.73
N LEU A 41 -9.27 1.72 -2.50
CA LEU A 41 -10.67 1.91 -2.12
C LEU A 41 -11.02 3.36 -1.80
N ASP A 42 -10.08 4.09 -1.22
CA ASP A 42 -10.29 5.48 -0.80
C ASP A 42 -8.99 6.28 -0.86
N LEU A 43 -9.12 7.59 -1.00
CA LEU A 43 -8.01 8.54 -1.02
C LEU A 43 -8.31 9.68 -0.05
N ARG A 44 -7.38 9.98 0.84
CA ARG A 44 -7.46 11.11 1.77
C ARG A 44 -6.14 11.86 1.80
N GLY A 45 -6.10 13.02 1.15
CA GLY A 45 -4.89 13.82 1.03
C GLY A 45 -3.76 13.01 0.40
N ASP A 46 -2.67 12.82 1.14
CA ASP A 46 -1.49 12.08 0.70
C ASP A 46 -1.54 10.57 1.00
N TYR A 47 -2.68 10.06 1.45
CA TYR A 47 -2.86 8.67 1.84
C TYR A 47 -3.91 7.97 0.98
N ALA A 48 -3.67 6.69 0.73
CA ALA A 48 -4.56 5.78 0.03
C ALA A 48 -4.92 4.59 0.93
N LEU A 49 -6.20 4.23 0.94
CA LEU A 49 -6.69 3.01 1.56
C LEU A 49 -6.60 1.89 0.54
N VAL A 50 -5.68 0.95 0.75
CA VAL A 50 -5.42 -0.16 -0.16
C VAL A 50 -5.98 -1.45 0.42
N LYS A 51 -6.70 -2.20 -0.40
CA LYS A 51 -7.15 -3.55 -0.10
C LYS A 51 -6.34 -4.55 -0.93
N PHE A 52 -5.56 -5.38 -0.25
CA PHE A 52 -4.85 -6.48 -0.87
C PHE A 52 -5.79 -7.67 -1.00
N GLY A 53 -6.23 -8.00 -2.22
CA GLY A 53 -7.27 -8.99 -2.46
C GLY A 53 -6.83 -10.45 -2.30
N GLN A 54 -5.52 -10.73 -2.31
CA GLN A 54 -5.00 -12.10 -2.23
C GLN A 54 -5.15 -12.72 -0.84
N VAL A 55 -5.07 -11.90 0.22
CA VAL A 55 -5.14 -12.35 1.60
C VAL A 55 -6.32 -11.64 2.27
N PRO A 56 -7.16 -12.32 3.08
CA PRO A 56 -8.27 -11.69 3.78
C PRO A 56 -7.79 -10.86 4.98
N THR A 57 -6.93 -9.88 4.72
CA THR A 57 -6.39 -8.92 5.70
C THR A 57 -7.21 -7.63 5.71
N PRO A 58 -7.20 -6.89 6.84
CA PRO A 58 -7.78 -5.56 6.87
C PRO A 58 -7.14 -4.62 5.85
N ASN A 59 -7.90 -3.60 5.45
CA ASN A 59 -7.41 -2.57 4.54
C ASN A 59 -6.33 -1.73 5.23
N ILE A 60 -5.33 -1.30 4.46
CA ILE A 60 -4.16 -0.60 4.99
C ILE A 60 -4.11 0.81 4.42
N TRP A 61 -3.89 1.79 5.29
CA TRP A 61 -3.57 3.16 4.87
C TRP A 61 -2.08 3.26 4.58
N LEU A 62 -1.75 3.58 3.34
CA LEU A 62 -0.38 3.80 2.88
C LEU A 62 -0.26 5.18 2.25
N ARG A 63 0.92 5.77 2.32
CA ARG A 63 1.15 7.03 1.61
C ARG A 63 1.30 6.80 0.12
N LEU A 64 0.89 7.80 -0.66
CA LEU A 64 0.96 7.75 -2.12
C LEU A 64 2.39 7.61 -2.66
N ASP A 65 3.40 8.05 -1.92
CA ASP A 65 4.82 7.89 -2.28
C ASP A 65 5.37 6.47 -2.06
N GLN A 66 4.64 5.65 -1.31
CA GLN A 66 4.96 4.24 -1.07
C GLN A 66 4.29 3.30 -2.07
N LEU A 67 3.46 3.84 -2.96
CA LEU A 67 2.66 3.07 -3.90
C LEU A 67 3.12 3.32 -5.33
N GLU A 68 3.28 2.24 -6.10
CA GLU A 68 3.44 2.29 -7.54
C GLU A 68 2.16 1.81 -8.23
N GLY A 69 1.75 2.51 -9.29
CA GLY A 69 0.66 2.08 -10.14
C GLY A 69 1.13 0.96 -11.08
N VAL A 70 0.28 -0.05 -11.27
CA VAL A 70 0.49 -1.20 -12.16
C VAL A 70 -0.30 -1.05 -13.45
#